data_AF-A0AAD5JNH9-F1
#
_entry.id   AF-A0AAD5JNH9-F1
#
_cell.length_a   1.000
_cell.length_b   1.000
_cell.length_c   1.000
_cell.angle_alpha   90.00
_cell.angle_beta   90.00
_cell.angle_gamma   90.00
#
_symmetry.space_group_name_H-M   'P 1'
#
loop_
_entity.id
_entity.type
_entity.pdbx_description
1 polymer ?
#
loop_
_entity_poly.entity_id
_entity_poly.type
_entity_poly.pdbx_seq_one_letter_code
_entity_poly.pdbx_strand_id
1 'polypeptide(L)'
;MSQVCSNCLQTRDIIHFQEPTRSYKTCDKCRANRKRKRALSSTFDAQQQSNDIIQLKNINNTTTGSGGGGTSGNNNDNSHDSNNNTTAVPLITLGNLNENFTTMTMNQLEGFNYEARISLDDTLLGLSDMDIAKLLCSKLGECDSYKYILKTVNPSTARKGVASFYANCSQSLALAKSKSNSTSITASTHNSNDDDNNNNNNARRRNSRFRKRFDCKGRVSASIDRIARLAHVMIQHNIRHEPPEPSRITPNEVRAFIRRETTIMGRSAKDIHADVRQQFPNINITSAQVYYWWREFKQEVFEMDPTTTSNTSTTSAATNTAAITTTTTTMTPTLNTSIITDTISKQGKN
;
A
#
# COMPACT_ATOMS: atom_id res chain seq x y z
N MET A 1 25.07 42.06 -1.31
CA MET A 1 25.64 40.70 -1.32
C MET A 1 24.92 39.89 -2.38
N SER A 2 25.66 39.25 -3.29
CA SER A 2 25.09 38.39 -4.32
C SER A 2 25.22 36.91 -3.94
N GLN A 3 24.30 36.09 -4.44
CA GLN A 3 24.24 34.65 -4.19
C GLN A 3 23.90 33.89 -5.48
N VAL A 4 24.51 32.73 -5.68
CA VAL A 4 24.25 31.86 -6.83
C VAL A 4 23.07 30.93 -6.53
N CYS A 5 22.08 30.93 -7.43
CA CYS A 5 20.93 30.02 -7.34
C CYS A 5 21.35 28.59 -7.63
N SER A 6 21.08 27.64 -6.73
CA SER A 6 21.42 26.22 -6.91
C SER A 6 20.63 25.51 -8.03
N ASN A 7 19.57 26.13 -8.56
CA ASN A 7 18.72 25.52 -9.57
C ASN A 7 18.94 26.05 -10.99
N CYS A 8 19.24 27.34 -11.16
CA CYS A 8 19.54 27.91 -12.49
C CYS A 8 20.97 28.42 -12.62
N LEU A 9 21.78 28.33 -11.57
CA LEU A 9 23.18 28.78 -11.51
C LEU A 9 23.39 30.28 -11.81
N GLN A 10 22.32 31.07 -11.85
CA GLN A 10 22.43 32.52 -11.99
C GLN A 10 22.78 33.18 -10.66
N THR A 11 23.78 34.07 -10.70
CA THR A 11 24.09 35.02 -9.63
C THR A 11 23.01 36.08 -9.56
N ARG A 12 22.44 36.30 -8.37
CA ARG A 12 21.40 37.30 -8.12
C ARG A 12 21.63 37.97 -6.78
N ASP A 13 21.03 39.14 -6.59
CA ASP A 13 21.02 39.77 -5.27
C ASP A 13 20.26 38.91 -4.25
N ILE A 14 20.74 38.97 -3.00
CA ILE A 14 20.20 38.17 -1.88
C ILE A 14 18.70 38.40 -1.64
N ILE A 15 18.16 39.56 -2.06
CA ILE A 15 16.74 39.90 -2.00
C ILE A 15 15.85 38.94 -2.81
N HIS A 16 16.42 38.27 -3.82
CA HIS A 16 15.71 37.28 -4.65
C HIS A 16 15.67 35.87 -4.02
N PHE A 17 16.20 35.73 -2.80
CA PHE A 17 16.19 34.49 -2.01
C PHE A 17 15.35 34.72 -0.75
N GLN A 18 14.32 33.90 -0.55
CA GLN A 18 13.45 34.00 0.63
C GLN A 18 14.13 33.36 1.85
N GLU A 19 14.39 34.19 2.86
CA GLU A 19 14.76 33.94 4.26
C GLU A 19 15.98 33.05 4.57
N PRO A 20 16.72 33.37 5.66
CA PRO A 20 17.97 32.69 6.03
C PRO A 20 17.73 31.34 6.71
N THR A 21 16.70 30.59 6.31
CA THR A 21 16.61 29.19 6.71
C THR A 21 17.51 28.37 5.80
N ARG A 22 18.40 27.61 6.46
CA ARG A 22 19.60 26.93 5.95
C ARG A 22 19.39 26.00 4.74
N SER A 23 18.17 25.83 4.25
CA SER A 23 17.78 24.74 3.36
C SER A 23 17.56 25.10 1.90
N TYR A 24 17.44 26.37 1.45
CA TYR A 24 17.18 26.60 0.01
C TYR A 24 17.84 27.83 -0.63
N LYS A 25 18.99 27.59 -1.30
CA LYS A 25 19.65 28.50 -2.27
C LYS A 25 18.88 28.64 -3.61
N THR A 26 17.54 28.69 -3.62
CA THR A 26 16.77 28.78 -4.87
C THR A 26 16.11 30.15 -5.02
N CYS A 27 16.40 30.82 -6.15
CA CYS A 27 15.84 32.12 -6.46
C CYS A 27 14.32 32.08 -6.69
N ASP A 28 13.69 33.22 -6.46
CA ASP A 28 12.29 33.53 -6.77
C ASP A 28 11.79 32.97 -8.12
N LYS A 29 12.52 33.16 -9.21
CA LYS A 29 12.14 32.66 -10.55
C LYS A 29 12.07 31.14 -10.59
N CYS A 30 13.09 30.44 -10.10
CA CYS A 30 13.06 28.97 -10.06
C CYS A 30 11.95 28.44 -9.16
N ARG A 31 11.66 29.14 -8.06
CA ARG A 31 10.57 28.82 -7.13
C ARG A 31 9.20 28.99 -7.81
N ALA A 32 8.98 30.12 -8.49
CA ALA A 32 7.77 30.38 -9.27
C ALA A 32 7.59 29.32 -10.37
N ASN A 33 8.67 28.94 -11.04
CA ASN A 33 8.61 27.93 -12.10
C ASN A 33 8.28 26.53 -11.56
N ARG A 34 8.79 26.16 -10.36
CA ARG A 34 8.37 24.92 -9.67
C ARG A 34 6.88 24.96 -9.29
N LYS A 35 6.37 26.11 -8.84
CA LYS A 35 4.94 26.28 -8.52
C LYS A 35 4.07 26.10 -9.77
N ARG A 36 4.47 26.69 -10.91
CA ARG A 36 3.81 26.49 -12.20
C ARG A 36 3.85 25.04 -12.67
N LYS A 37 5.02 24.37 -12.60
CA LYS A 37 5.14 22.94 -12.97
C LYS A 37 4.26 22.03 -12.11
N ARG A 38 4.11 22.31 -10.81
CA ARG A 38 3.18 21.55 -9.95
C ARG A 38 1.71 21.75 -10.36
N ALA A 39 1.32 22.97 -10.70
CA ALA A 39 -0.04 23.27 -11.18
C ALA A 39 -0.36 22.66 -12.56
N LEU A 40 0.65 22.55 -13.44
CA LEU A 40 0.53 21.91 -14.76
C LEU A 40 0.55 20.37 -14.66
N SER A 41 1.37 19.81 -13.77
CA SER A 41 1.39 18.35 -13.55
C SER A 41 0.08 17.84 -12.95
N SER A 42 -0.56 18.62 -12.07
CA SER A 42 -1.87 18.25 -11.51
C SER A 42 -3.00 18.30 -12.54
N THR A 43 -2.86 19.08 -13.62
CA THR A 43 -3.85 19.16 -14.70
C THR A 43 -3.67 18.06 -15.74
N PHE A 44 -2.43 17.64 -16.02
CA PHE A 44 -2.17 16.55 -16.97
C PHE A 44 -2.58 15.17 -16.41
N ASP A 45 -2.31 14.91 -15.13
CA ASP A 45 -2.80 13.69 -14.45
C ASP A 45 -4.34 13.66 -14.38
N ALA A 46 -4.99 14.83 -14.26
CA ALA A 46 -6.44 14.94 -14.30
C ALA A 46 -7.02 14.71 -15.71
N GLN A 47 -6.31 15.10 -16.79
CA GLN A 47 -6.75 14.85 -18.17
C GLN A 47 -6.60 13.39 -18.60
N GLN A 48 -5.53 12.71 -18.19
CA GLN A 48 -5.37 11.28 -18.46
C GLN A 48 -6.40 10.46 -17.67
N GLN A 49 -6.70 10.85 -16.42
CA GLN A 49 -7.81 10.27 -15.64
C GLN A 49 -9.19 10.59 -16.22
N SER A 50 -9.41 11.79 -16.79
CA SER A 50 -10.69 12.11 -17.42
C SER A 50 -10.93 11.31 -18.70
N ASN A 51 -9.89 11.01 -19.48
CA ASN A 51 -10.03 10.18 -20.68
C ASN A 51 -10.35 8.72 -20.34
N ASP A 52 -9.76 8.18 -19.27
CA ASP A 52 -10.09 6.84 -18.76
C ASP A 52 -11.51 6.79 -18.15
N ILE A 53 -11.97 7.88 -17.52
CA ILE A 53 -13.36 8.01 -17.01
C ILE A 53 -14.37 8.22 -18.15
N ILE A 54 -14.01 8.93 -19.23
CA ILE A 54 -14.88 9.13 -20.40
C ILE A 54 -15.08 7.79 -21.16
N GLN A 55 -14.07 6.92 -21.23
CA GLN A 55 -14.27 5.56 -21.75
C GLN A 55 -15.24 4.73 -20.88
N LEU A 56 -15.26 4.93 -19.56
CA LEU A 56 -16.22 4.28 -18.67
C LEU A 56 -17.63 4.89 -18.73
N LYS A 57 -17.77 6.18 -19.05
CA LYS A 57 -19.09 6.83 -19.22
C LYS A 57 -19.75 6.56 -20.57
N ASN A 58 -18.97 6.35 -21.63
CA ASN A 58 -19.52 6.00 -22.95
C ASN A 58 -20.14 4.60 -23.02
N ILE A 59 -19.96 3.77 -21.99
CA ILE A 59 -20.60 2.44 -21.90
C ILE A 59 -22.02 2.52 -21.30
N ASN A 60 -22.37 3.62 -20.59
CA ASN A 60 -23.61 3.70 -19.79
C ASN A 60 -24.64 4.74 -20.27
N ASN A 61 -24.43 5.38 -21.42
CA ASN A 61 -25.39 6.35 -21.97
C ASN A 61 -26.04 5.82 -23.26
N THR A 62 -26.88 4.80 -23.13
CA THR A 62 -27.88 4.47 -24.14
C THR A 62 -29.21 4.21 -23.44
N THR A 63 -30.05 5.23 -23.35
CA THR A 63 -31.46 5.06 -22.96
C THR A 63 -32.33 5.99 -23.80
N THR A 64 -33.30 5.36 -24.46
CA THR A 64 -34.60 5.91 -24.92
C THR A 64 -34.59 7.08 -25.89
N GLY A 65 -34.77 6.75 -27.18
CA GLY A 65 -35.31 7.65 -28.19
C GLY A 65 -36.27 6.88 -29.11
N SER A 66 -37.55 6.85 -28.74
CA SER A 66 -38.63 6.51 -29.67
C SER A 66 -38.93 7.71 -30.56
N GLY A 67 -39.01 7.48 -31.88
CA GLY A 67 -39.76 8.36 -32.78
C GLY A 67 -39.11 8.67 -34.13
N GLY A 68 -39.46 7.87 -35.14
CA GLY A 68 -39.97 8.40 -36.41
C GLY A 68 -38.99 8.82 -37.52
N GLY A 69 -38.87 7.95 -38.54
CA GLY A 69 -39.03 8.36 -39.93
C GLY A 69 -37.77 8.50 -40.80
N GLY A 70 -37.70 7.68 -41.85
CA GLY A 70 -37.31 8.17 -43.19
C GLY A 70 -36.00 7.65 -43.81
N THR A 71 -36.16 6.66 -44.70
CA THR A 71 -35.44 6.47 -45.99
C THR A 71 -33.94 6.13 -46.04
N SER A 72 -33.70 4.84 -46.35
CA SER A 72 -33.02 4.31 -47.54
C SER A 72 -31.58 4.74 -47.88
N GLY A 73 -30.63 3.79 -47.82
CA GLY A 73 -29.36 3.92 -48.54
C GLY A 73 -28.23 2.99 -48.10
N ASN A 74 -28.11 1.87 -48.82
CA ASN A 74 -26.91 1.07 -49.11
C ASN A 74 -26.30 0.10 -48.07
N ASN A 75 -26.30 -1.16 -48.52
CA ASN A 75 -25.77 -2.36 -47.91
C ASN A 75 -24.23 -2.40 -47.94
N ASN A 76 -23.64 -2.76 -46.80
CA ASN A 76 -22.44 -3.60 -46.76
C ASN A 76 -22.41 -4.30 -45.38
N ASP A 77 -23.21 -5.36 -45.27
CA ASP A 77 -23.35 -6.20 -44.08
C ASP A 77 -22.12 -7.09 -43.90
N ASN A 78 -21.25 -6.70 -42.98
CA ASN A 78 -20.37 -7.60 -42.25
C ASN A 78 -20.80 -7.54 -40.77
N SER A 79 -21.94 -8.18 -40.47
CA SER A 79 -22.53 -8.28 -39.14
C SER A 79 -21.72 -9.26 -38.29
N HIS A 80 -20.64 -8.75 -37.69
CA HIS A 80 -20.09 -9.37 -36.49
C HIS A 80 -21.03 -9.00 -35.34
N ASP A 81 -22.05 -9.83 -35.13
CA ASP A 81 -22.99 -9.76 -34.02
C ASP A 81 -22.21 -9.83 -32.70
N SER A 82 -21.76 -8.67 -32.25
CA SER A 82 -21.23 -8.45 -30.91
C SER A 82 -22.44 -8.44 -30.00
N ASN A 83 -22.87 -9.64 -29.57
CA ASN A 83 -23.80 -9.85 -28.49
C ASN A 83 -23.27 -9.13 -27.23
N ASN A 84 -23.58 -7.84 -27.10
CA ASN A 84 -23.42 -7.06 -25.89
C ASN A 84 -24.47 -7.52 -24.88
N ASN A 85 -24.31 -8.75 -24.40
CA ASN A 85 -25.01 -9.22 -23.22
C ASN A 85 -24.34 -8.53 -22.03
N THR A 86 -24.79 -7.32 -21.72
CA THR A 86 -24.30 -6.52 -20.59
C THR A 86 -24.70 -7.23 -19.31
N THR A 87 -23.90 -8.21 -18.89
CA THR A 87 -24.08 -8.92 -17.63
C THR A 87 -24.08 -7.89 -16.51
N ALA A 88 -25.22 -7.78 -15.82
CA ALA A 88 -25.37 -6.82 -14.74
C ALA A 88 -24.28 -7.02 -13.69
N VAL A 89 -23.54 -5.96 -13.37
CA VAL A 89 -22.45 -6.01 -12.38
C VAL A 89 -23.03 -6.45 -11.02
N PRO A 90 -22.52 -7.56 -10.42
CA PRO A 90 -23.10 -8.13 -9.22
C PRO A 90 -22.98 -7.17 -8.03
N LEU A 91 -24.02 -7.13 -7.19
CA LEU A 91 -24.00 -6.45 -5.90
C LEU A 91 -23.74 -7.48 -4.80
N ILE A 92 -22.65 -7.30 -4.05
CA ILE A 92 -22.17 -8.22 -3.03
C ILE A 92 -21.84 -7.50 -1.73
N THR A 93 -21.71 -8.24 -0.63
CA THR A 93 -21.13 -7.74 0.63
C THR A 93 -19.61 -7.95 0.63
N LEU A 94 -18.89 -7.23 1.50
CA LEU A 94 -17.44 -7.42 1.63
C LEU A 94 -17.08 -8.85 2.08
N GLY A 95 -17.93 -9.51 2.88
CA GLY A 95 -17.74 -10.90 3.32
C GLY A 95 -17.84 -11.92 2.18
N ASN A 96 -18.66 -11.65 1.16
CA ASN A 96 -18.86 -12.57 0.03
C ASN A 96 -17.91 -12.30 -1.14
N LEU A 97 -16.99 -11.34 -0.99
CA LEU A 97 -16.06 -10.93 -2.05
C LEU A 97 -15.22 -12.09 -2.58
N ASN A 98 -14.67 -12.93 -1.70
CA ASN A 98 -13.78 -14.03 -2.10
C ASN A 98 -14.50 -15.11 -2.92
N GLU A 99 -15.69 -15.52 -2.48
CA GLU A 99 -16.51 -16.51 -3.18
C GLU A 99 -16.93 -16.00 -4.57
N ASN A 100 -17.40 -14.75 -4.63
CA ASN A 100 -17.81 -14.13 -5.88
C ASN A 100 -16.62 -13.95 -6.84
N PHE A 101 -15.47 -13.50 -6.33
CA PHE A 101 -14.24 -13.35 -7.11
C PHE A 101 -13.78 -14.69 -7.70
N THR A 102 -13.71 -15.74 -6.88
CA THR A 102 -13.32 -17.08 -7.32
C THR A 102 -14.25 -17.57 -8.44
N THR A 103 -15.56 -17.47 -8.23
CA THR A 103 -16.58 -17.90 -9.21
C THR A 103 -16.43 -17.15 -10.54
N MET A 104 -16.24 -15.83 -10.52
CA MET A 104 -16.15 -15.01 -11.74
C MET A 104 -14.83 -15.16 -12.49
N THR A 105 -13.76 -15.55 -11.80
CA THR A 105 -12.40 -15.62 -12.37
C THR A 105 -11.90 -17.04 -12.60
N MET A 106 -12.64 -18.08 -12.20
CA MET A 106 -12.23 -19.49 -12.31
C MET A 106 -11.85 -19.91 -13.73
N ASN A 107 -12.54 -19.39 -14.75
CA ASN A 107 -12.33 -19.78 -16.15
C ASN A 107 -11.33 -18.89 -16.90
N GLN A 108 -10.67 -17.94 -16.21
CA GLN A 108 -9.78 -16.95 -16.85
C GLN A 108 -8.31 -17.36 -16.66
N LEU A 109 -7.70 -18.05 -17.63
CA LEU A 109 -6.39 -18.72 -17.47
C LEU A 109 -5.18 -17.77 -17.52
N GLU A 110 -5.14 -16.83 -18.47
CA GLU A 110 -3.95 -16.00 -18.72
C GLU A 110 -3.92 -14.72 -17.90
N GLY A 111 -5.09 -14.11 -17.71
CA GLY A 111 -5.30 -12.87 -16.98
C GLY A 111 -6.67 -12.90 -16.35
N PHE A 112 -7.06 -11.82 -15.69
CA PHE A 112 -8.46 -11.65 -15.33
C PHE A 112 -8.91 -10.20 -15.32
N ASN A 113 -10.20 -10.03 -15.58
CA ASN A 113 -10.93 -8.81 -15.30
C ASN A 113 -12.10 -9.16 -14.37
N TYR A 114 -12.18 -8.46 -13.26
CA TYR A 114 -13.21 -8.64 -12.24
C TYR A 114 -13.84 -7.30 -11.92
N GLU A 115 -15.16 -7.25 -11.95
CA GLU A 115 -15.95 -6.06 -11.66
C GLU A 115 -17.09 -6.41 -10.70
N ALA A 116 -17.23 -5.62 -9.64
CA ALA A 116 -18.29 -5.81 -8.65
C ALA A 116 -18.72 -4.50 -7.98
N ARG A 117 -19.94 -4.50 -7.46
CA ARG A 117 -20.45 -3.49 -6.54
C ARG A 117 -20.48 -4.07 -5.14
N ILE A 118 -19.81 -3.42 -4.20
CA ILE A 118 -19.69 -3.84 -2.81
C ILE A 118 -20.56 -2.93 -1.94
N SER A 119 -21.51 -3.50 -1.21
CA SER A 119 -22.33 -2.77 -0.24
C SER A 119 -21.50 -2.29 0.95
N LEU A 120 -21.71 -1.04 1.37
CA LEU A 120 -21.05 -0.40 2.51
C LEU A 120 -22.00 -0.39 3.72
N ASP A 121 -21.72 -1.25 4.70
CA ASP A 121 -22.42 -1.26 5.98
C ASP A 121 -22.05 -0.04 6.84
N ASP A 122 -22.74 0.13 7.97
CA ASP A 122 -22.52 1.29 8.86
C ASP A 122 -21.10 1.29 9.46
N THR A 123 -20.47 0.13 9.63
CA THR A 123 -19.11 0.02 10.15
C THR A 123 -18.09 0.58 9.15
N LEU A 124 -18.25 0.23 7.87
CA LEU A 124 -17.43 0.75 6.78
C LEU A 124 -17.67 2.25 6.56
N LEU A 125 -18.92 2.70 6.68
CA LEU A 125 -19.25 4.12 6.57
C LEU A 125 -18.69 4.95 7.72
N GLY A 126 -18.35 4.36 8.86
CA GLY A 126 -17.63 5.03 9.94
C GLY A 126 -16.16 5.33 9.62
N LEU A 127 -15.58 4.69 8.61
CA LEU A 127 -14.18 4.83 8.22
C LEU A 127 -13.96 6.01 7.26
N SER A 128 -12.70 6.47 7.18
CA SER A 128 -12.29 7.42 6.15
C SER A 128 -12.21 6.75 4.77
N ASP A 129 -12.35 7.49 3.68
CA ASP A 129 -12.23 6.95 2.31
C ASP A 129 -10.87 6.26 2.09
N MET A 130 -9.81 6.78 2.75
CA MET A 130 -8.48 6.20 2.73
C MET A 130 -8.44 4.82 3.40
N ASP A 131 -9.13 4.65 4.53
CA ASP A 131 -9.13 3.39 5.26
C ASP A 131 -10.04 2.35 4.59
N ILE A 132 -11.17 2.78 4.01
CA ILE A 132 -11.99 1.93 3.13
C ILE A 132 -11.14 1.44 1.94
N ALA A 133 -10.41 2.33 1.26
CA ALA A 133 -9.56 1.97 0.13
C ALA A 133 -8.46 0.95 0.52
N LYS A 134 -7.80 1.14 1.66
CA LYS A 134 -6.79 0.20 2.18
C LYS A 134 -7.42 -1.17 2.50
N LEU A 135 -8.57 -1.18 3.15
CA LEU A 135 -9.29 -2.41 3.50
C LEU A 135 -9.69 -3.18 2.25
N LEU A 136 -10.26 -2.49 1.24
CA LEU A 136 -10.59 -3.08 -0.05
C LEU A 136 -9.34 -3.66 -0.74
N CYS A 137 -8.25 -2.91 -0.83
CA CYS A 137 -7.00 -3.43 -1.39
C CYS A 137 -6.47 -4.66 -0.65
N SER A 138 -6.60 -4.71 0.68
CA SER A 138 -6.22 -5.87 1.47
C SER A 138 -7.09 -7.07 1.14
N LYS A 139 -8.41 -6.90 1.16
CA LYS A 139 -9.38 -7.97 0.91
C LYS A 139 -9.30 -8.53 -0.51
N LEU A 140 -9.13 -7.66 -1.50
CA LEU A 140 -8.90 -8.09 -2.88
C LEU A 140 -7.60 -8.89 -3.01
N GLY A 141 -6.54 -8.45 -2.31
CA GLY A 141 -5.27 -9.18 -2.26
C GLY A 141 -5.34 -10.53 -1.56
N GLU A 142 -6.26 -10.72 -0.62
CA GLU A 142 -6.57 -12.03 -0.04
C GLU A 142 -7.26 -12.95 -1.06
N CYS A 143 -8.06 -12.40 -1.99
CA CYS A 143 -8.79 -13.18 -2.99
C CYS A 143 -7.87 -13.74 -4.09
N ASP A 144 -6.89 -12.95 -4.54
CA ASP A 144 -6.03 -13.30 -5.67
C ASP A 144 -4.55 -13.53 -5.30
N SER A 145 -4.24 -13.46 -4.00
CA SER A 145 -2.89 -13.57 -3.46
C SER A 145 -1.90 -12.49 -3.93
N TYR A 146 -2.38 -11.40 -4.54
CA TYR A 146 -1.54 -10.27 -4.95
C TYR A 146 -1.56 -9.14 -3.93
N LYS A 147 -0.40 -8.53 -3.70
CA LYS A 147 -0.32 -7.31 -2.89
C LYS A 147 -0.58 -6.07 -3.75
N TYR A 148 -1.62 -5.33 -3.43
CA TYR A 148 -1.93 -4.04 -4.06
C TYR A 148 -1.35 -2.86 -3.28
N ILE A 149 -0.65 -1.96 -3.97
CA ILE A 149 -0.07 -0.74 -3.42
C ILE A 149 -0.97 0.43 -3.80
N LEU A 150 -1.73 0.92 -2.83
CA LEU A 150 -2.56 2.10 -2.95
C LEU A 150 -1.70 3.31 -3.34
N LYS A 151 -2.10 4.02 -4.39
CA LYS A 151 -1.37 5.19 -4.90
C LYS A 151 -1.99 6.49 -4.46
N THR A 152 -3.29 6.63 -4.70
CA THR A 152 -4.03 7.87 -4.49
C THR A 152 -5.45 7.54 -4.10
N VAL A 153 -6.01 8.38 -3.25
CA VAL A 153 -7.44 8.45 -2.94
C VAL A 153 -7.84 9.89 -3.17
N ASN A 154 -8.67 10.10 -4.18
CA ASN A 154 -9.05 11.42 -4.67
C ASN A 154 -10.54 11.63 -4.40
N PRO A 155 -10.90 12.60 -3.54
CA PRO A 155 -12.29 13.02 -3.43
C PRO A 155 -12.80 13.52 -4.79
N SER A 156 -14.02 13.16 -5.15
CA SER A 156 -14.64 13.65 -6.37
C SER A 156 -14.95 15.14 -6.22
N THR A 157 -14.48 15.94 -7.17
CA THR A 157 -14.84 17.36 -7.27
C THR A 157 -16.25 17.54 -7.86
N ALA A 158 -16.76 16.55 -8.58
CA ALA A 158 -18.05 16.61 -9.26
C ALA A 158 -19.21 16.11 -8.39
N ARG A 159 -18.98 15.20 -7.44
CA ARG A 159 -20.03 14.60 -6.61
C ARG A 159 -19.62 14.57 -5.15
N LYS A 160 -20.41 15.21 -4.28
CA LYS A 160 -20.19 15.19 -2.83
C LYS A 160 -20.35 13.76 -2.30
N GLY A 161 -19.45 13.35 -1.40
CA GLY A 161 -19.50 12.01 -0.78
C GLY A 161 -19.02 10.88 -1.69
N VAL A 162 -18.44 11.20 -2.85
CA VAL A 162 -17.82 10.21 -3.74
C VAL A 162 -16.31 10.39 -3.71
N ALA A 163 -15.56 9.29 -3.62
CA ALA A 163 -14.11 9.28 -3.76
C ALA A 163 -13.70 8.20 -4.75
N SER A 164 -12.64 8.42 -5.51
CA SER A 164 -12.02 7.39 -6.35
C SER A 164 -10.64 7.03 -5.84
N PHE A 165 -10.25 5.78 -5.99
CA PHE A 165 -8.89 5.36 -5.70
C PHE A 165 -8.33 4.43 -6.75
N TYR A 166 -7.00 4.35 -6.74
CA TYR A 166 -6.25 3.48 -7.62
C TYR A 166 -5.09 2.83 -6.87
N ALA A 167 -4.89 1.54 -7.15
CA ALA A 167 -3.78 0.77 -6.65
C ALA A 167 -3.15 -0.06 -7.77
N ASN A 168 -1.86 -0.36 -7.64
CA ASN A 168 -1.14 -1.27 -8.54
C ASN A 168 -0.76 -2.55 -7.83
N CYS A 169 -0.76 -3.66 -8.56
CA CYS A 169 -0.07 -4.87 -8.13
C CYS A 169 1.40 -4.54 -7.83
N SER A 170 1.89 -4.98 -6.68
CA SER A 170 3.26 -4.74 -6.19
C SER A 170 4.35 -5.22 -7.14
N GLN A 171 4.02 -6.20 -7.98
CA GLN A 171 4.90 -6.75 -8.99
C GLN A 171 4.85 -6.00 -10.32
N SER A 172 3.80 -5.21 -10.59
CA SER A 172 3.63 -4.48 -11.84
C SER A 172 4.79 -3.52 -12.11
N LEU A 173 5.24 -3.48 -13.38
CA LEU A 173 6.31 -2.59 -13.84
C LEU A 173 5.94 -1.10 -13.73
N ALA A 174 4.64 -0.77 -13.68
CA ALA A 174 4.15 0.59 -13.45
C ALA A 174 4.77 1.24 -12.20
N LEU A 175 5.07 0.42 -11.17
CA LEU A 175 5.74 0.88 -9.96
C LEU A 175 7.22 1.24 -10.16
N ALA A 176 7.89 0.58 -11.11
CA ALA A 176 9.32 0.80 -11.37
C ALA A 176 9.57 2.13 -12.11
N LYS A 177 8.74 2.46 -13.11
CA LYS A 177 8.91 3.67 -13.94
C LYS A 177 8.73 4.98 -13.17
N SER A 178 7.88 5.00 -12.13
CA SER A 178 7.64 6.20 -11.33
C SER A 178 8.87 6.70 -10.55
N LYS A 179 9.88 5.86 -10.30
CA LYS A 179 11.10 6.25 -9.57
C LYS A 179 12.27 6.68 -10.46
N SER A 180 12.26 6.35 -11.76
CA SER A 180 13.38 6.69 -12.66
C SER A 180 13.28 8.11 -13.23
N ASN A 181 12.08 8.65 -13.42
CA ASN A 181 11.89 9.98 -14.03
C ASN A 181 12.22 11.16 -13.11
N SER A 182 12.60 10.94 -11.84
CA SER A 182 12.94 12.02 -10.92
C SER A 182 14.39 12.52 -11.03
N THR A 183 15.24 11.93 -11.90
CA THR A 183 16.67 12.30 -11.97
C THR A 183 17.24 12.47 -13.39
N SER A 184 16.43 12.39 -14.45
CA SER A 184 16.93 12.41 -15.84
C SER A 184 16.47 13.64 -16.65
N ILE A 185 16.56 14.84 -16.07
CA ILE A 185 16.45 16.08 -16.86
C ILE A 185 17.54 17.05 -16.38
N THR A 186 18.75 16.84 -16.90
CA THR A 186 19.70 17.85 -17.40
C THR A 186 20.91 17.11 -17.97
N ALA A 187 20.72 16.42 -19.09
CA ALA A 187 21.81 16.10 -20.00
C ALA A 187 21.61 16.96 -21.24
N SER A 188 22.06 18.21 -21.14
CA SER A 188 22.26 19.07 -22.30
C SER A 188 23.58 19.81 -22.11
N THR A 189 24.56 19.37 -22.90
CA THR A 189 25.47 20.23 -23.67
C THR A 189 26.60 20.94 -22.92
N HIS A 190 27.81 20.41 -23.17
CA HIS A 190 29.14 21.03 -23.19
C HIS A 190 29.55 22.04 -22.10
N ASN A 191 30.47 21.63 -21.22
CA ASN A 191 31.88 21.99 -21.38
C ASN A 191 32.78 21.17 -20.44
N SER A 192 33.93 20.81 -20.98
CA SER A 192 35.03 20.07 -20.37
C SER A 192 35.77 20.90 -19.31
N ASN A 193 36.33 20.16 -18.35
CA ASN A 193 37.26 20.54 -17.28
C ASN A 193 36.57 21.03 -15.99
N ASP A 194 36.48 20.11 -15.00
CA ASP A 194 36.86 20.33 -13.59
C ASP A 194 36.32 19.21 -12.66
N ASP A 195 37.26 18.45 -12.08
CA ASP A 195 37.32 17.90 -10.72
C ASP A 195 36.24 16.92 -10.15
N ASP A 196 36.39 15.65 -10.54
CA ASP A 196 36.58 14.41 -9.74
C ASP A 196 35.86 14.07 -8.41
N ASN A 197 35.02 14.89 -7.75
CA ASN A 197 34.66 14.59 -6.34
C ASN A 197 33.18 14.33 -5.97
N ASN A 198 32.31 13.88 -6.89
CA ASN A 198 30.87 13.71 -6.57
C ASN A 198 30.21 12.37 -6.95
N ASN A 199 30.98 11.28 -7.09
CA ASN A 199 30.46 10.01 -7.63
C ASN A 199 29.93 9.00 -6.58
N ASN A 200 29.99 9.29 -5.27
CA ASN A 200 29.72 8.29 -4.22
C ASN A 200 28.28 8.19 -3.70
N ASN A 201 27.40 9.16 -3.99
CA ASN A 201 26.02 9.13 -3.45
C ASN A 201 25.04 8.27 -4.26
N ASN A 202 25.35 7.96 -5.53
CA ASN A 202 24.50 7.10 -6.36
C ASN A 202 24.80 5.60 -6.18
N ALA A 203 25.97 5.22 -5.68
CA ALA A 203 26.35 3.83 -5.44
C ALA A 203 25.59 3.20 -4.26
N ARG A 204 25.23 4.00 -3.24
CA ARG A 204 24.57 3.51 -2.02
C ARG A 204 23.10 3.09 -2.22
N ARG A 205 22.48 3.45 -3.34
CA ARG A 205 21.12 3.04 -3.73
C ARG A 205 21.07 1.80 -4.65
N ARG A 206 22.21 1.25 -5.07
CA ARG A 206 22.29 0.23 -6.15
C ARG A 206 22.26 -1.24 -5.72
N ASN A 207 22.27 -1.57 -4.43
CA ASN A 207 22.26 -2.97 -3.99
C ASN A 207 20.86 -3.54 -3.67
N SER A 208 19.78 -2.88 -4.07
CA SER A 208 18.52 -3.60 -4.30
C SER A 208 18.69 -4.38 -5.58
N ARG A 209 19.17 -5.64 -5.50
CA ARG A 209 19.09 -6.59 -6.63
C ARG A 209 17.72 -6.40 -7.28
N PHE A 210 17.70 -5.97 -8.53
CA PHE A 210 16.46 -5.73 -9.25
C PHE A 210 15.70 -7.05 -9.25
N ARG A 211 14.74 -7.21 -8.33
CA ARG A 211 13.80 -8.32 -8.39
C ARG A 211 13.14 -8.20 -9.76
N LYS A 212 13.19 -9.27 -10.55
CA LYS A 212 12.53 -9.35 -11.85
C LYS A 212 11.05 -9.04 -11.60
N ARG A 213 10.63 -7.82 -11.95
CA ARG A 213 9.24 -7.38 -11.83
C ARG A 213 8.51 -7.90 -13.06
N PHE A 214 7.34 -8.47 -12.85
CA PHE A 214 6.49 -8.95 -13.94
C PHE A 214 5.67 -7.75 -14.44
N ASP A 215 5.61 -7.52 -15.74
CA ASP A 215 4.73 -6.49 -16.32
C ASP A 215 3.29 -7.01 -16.38
N CYS A 216 2.75 -7.37 -15.22
CA CYS A 216 1.45 -7.99 -15.09
C CYS A 216 0.29 -7.03 -15.37
N LYS A 217 0.58 -5.73 -15.41
CA LYS A 217 -0.39 -4.64 -15.56
C LYS A 217 -1.54 -4.71 -14.54
N GLY A 218 -1.31 -5.39 -13.41
CA GLY A 218 -2.26 -5.52 -12.31
C GLY A 218 -2.63 -4.16 -11.74
N ARG A 219 -3.91 -3.79 -11.85
CA ARG A 219 -4.48 -2.53 -11.36
C ARG A 219 -5.81 -2.76 -10.67
N VAL A 220 -6.05 -1.99 -9.62
CA VAL A 220 -7.35 -1.84 -8.98
C VAL A 220 -7.78 -0.39 -9.15
N SER A 221 -8.99 -0.19 -9.65
CA SER A 221 -9.65 1.11 -9.70
C SER A 221 -11.01 0.99 -9.06
N ALA A 222 -11.38 1.94 -8.21
CA ALA A 222 -12.66 1.90 -7.55
C ALA A 222 -13.22 3.30 -7.28
N SER A 223 -14.55 3.37 -7.18
CA SER A 223 -15.31 4.54 -6.77
C SER A 223 -16.12 4.17 -5.53
N ILE A 224 -15.88 4.89 -4.43
CA ILE A 224 -16.60 4.80 -3.16
C ILE A 224 -17.68 5.87 -3.21
N ASP A 225 -18.95 5.48 -3.14
CA ASP A 225 -20.09 6.38 -3.04
C ASP A 225 -20.75 6.20 -1.66
N ARG A 226 -20.48 7.15 -0.75
CA ARG A 226 -21.01 7.09 0.62
C ARG A 226 -22.50 7.39 0.70
N ILE A 227 -23.04 8.10 -0.29
CA ILE A 227 -24.47 8.43 -0.34
C ILE A 227 -25.25 7.19 -0.80
N ALA A 228 -24.78 6.56 -1.88
CA ALA A 228 -25.37 5.33 -2.38
C ALA A 228 -25.02 4.08 -1.53
N ARG A 229 -24.10 4.23 -0.56
CA ARG A 229 -23.58 3.16 0.31
C ARG A 229 -22.98 2.00 -0.49
N LEU A 230 -22.23 2.32 -1.54
CA LEU A 230 -21.70 1.35 -2.49
C LEU A 230 -20.26 1.69 -2.88
N ALA A 231 -19.42 0.67 -3.03
CA ALA A 231 -18.13 0.79 -3.69
C ALA A 231 -18.14 -0.01 -5.00
N HIS A 232 -17.95 0.66 -6.12
CA HIS A 232 -17.76 0.01 -7.41
C HIS A 232 -16.27 -0.27 -7.61
N VAL A 233 -15.90 -1.53 -7.76
CA VAL A 233 -14.52 -2.01 -7.80
C VAL A 233 -14.27 -2.75 -9.10
N MET A 234 -13.17 -2.42 -9.76
CA MET A 234 -12.66 -3.13 -10.93
C MET A 234 -11.20 -3.53 -10.70
N ILE A 235 -10.91 -4.82 -10.87
CA ILE A 235 -9.56 -5.38 -10.89
C ILE A 235 -9.25 -5.83 -12.30
N GLN A 236 -8.11 -5.39 -12.82
CA GLN A 236 -7.60 -5.89 -14.09
C GLN A 236 -6.19 -6.41 -13.89
N HIS A 237 -5.95 -7.62 -14.38
CA HIS A 237 -4.67 -8.29 -14.37
C HIS A 237 -4.44 -8.94 -15.75
N ASN A 238 -3.44 -8.50 -16.51
CA ASN A 238 -3.26 -9.01 -17.87
C ASN A 238 -2.55 -10.37 -17.88
N ILE A 239 -1.64 -10.59 -16.94
CA ILE A 239 -0.86 -11.82 -16.84
C ILE A 239 -0.93 -12.30 -15.40
N ARG A 240 -1.48 -13.49 -15.15
CA ARG A 240 -1.35 -14.18 -13.88
C ARG A 240 0.10 -14.61 -13.72
N HIS A 241 0.76 -14.07 -12.72
CA HIS A 241 2.10 -14.52 -12.34
C HIS A 241 2.01 -15.19 -10.99
N GLU A 242 3.00 -16.03 -10.70
CA GLU A 242 3.10 -16.56 -9.35
C GLU A 242 3.20 -15.39 -8.35
N PRO A 243 2.40 -15.41 -7.26
CA PRO A 243 2.57 -14.49 -6.16
C PRO A 243 4.04 -14.48 -5.74
N PRO A 244 4.59 -13.32 -5.35
CA PRO A 244 5.98 -13.29 -4.94
C PRO A 244 6.08 -14.21 -3.74
N GLU A 245 7.06 -15.12 -3.75
CA GLU A 245 7.32 -15.99 -2.61
C GLU A 245 7.26 -15.11 -1.34
N PRO A 246 6.36 -15.43 -0.40
CA PRO A 246 6.10 -14.58 0.73
C PRO A 246 7.44 -14.27 1.38
N SER A 247 7.68 -13.00 1.72
CA SER A 247 8.93 -12.59 2.34
C SER A 247 9.16 -13.51 3.54
N ARG A 248 10.24 -14.31 3.50
CA ARG A 248 10.56 -15.33 4.51
C ARG A 248 10.15 -14.82 5.88
N ILE A 249 9.03 -15.37 6.36
CA ILE A 249 8.40 -14.91 7.59
C ILE A 249 9.41 -15.19 8.69
N THR A 250 9.74 -14.17 9.48
CA THR A 250 10.62 -14.37 10.63
C THR A 250 9.90 -15.28 11.62
N PRO A 251 10.46 -16.46 11.96
CA PRO A 251 9.81 -17.39 12.87
C PRO A 251 9.50 -16.73 14.22
N ASN A 252 8.42 -17.16 14.87
CA ASN A 252 7.92 -16.51 16.08
C ASN A 252 8.93 -16.59 17.23
N GLU A 253 9.67 -17.69 17.34
CA GLU A 253 10.75 -17.88 18.31
C GLU A 253 11.88 -16.85 18.14
N VAL A 254 12.24 -16.51 16.90
CA VAL A 254 13.25 -15.49 16.62
C VAL A 254 12.70 -14.10 16.92
N ARG A 255 11.43 -13.82 16.59
CA ARG A 255 10.78 -12.55 16.95
C ARG A 255 10.71 -12.37 18.46
N ALA A 256 10.35 -13.41 19.20
CA ALA A 256 10.30 -13.39 20.67
C ALA A 256 11.70 -13.16 21.27
N PHE A 257 12.74 -13.77 20.69
CA PHE A 257 14.12 -13.50 21.08
C PHE A 257 14.50 -12.03 20.83
N ILE A 258 14.29 -11.51 19.62
CA ILE A 258 14.61 -10.11 19.29
C ILE A 258 13.87 -9.15 20.23
N ARG A 259 12.60 -9.42 20.54
CA ARG A 259 11.80 -8.60 21.47
C ARG A 259 12.44 -8.57 22.86
N ARG A 260 12.77 -9.72 23.43
CA ARG A 260 13.43 -9.83 24.74
C ARG A 260 14.78 -9.12 24.76
N GLU A 261 15.57 -9.21 23.70
CA GLU A 261 16.87 -8.53 23.66
C GLU A 261 16.75 -7.02 23.44
N THR A 262 15.66 -6.57 22.83
CA THR A 262 15.39 -5.14 22.62
C THR A 262 15.05 -4.41 23.92
N THR A 263 14.51 -5.10 24.93
CA THR A 263 14.20 -4.49 26.24
C THR A 263 15.45 -4.25 27.08
N ILE A 264 16.59 -4.88 26.75
CA ILE A 264 17.86 -4.64 27.43
C ILE A 264 18.47 -3.33 26.91
N MET A 265 18.65 -2.35 27.81
CA MET A 265 19.18 -1.04 27.43
C MET A 265 20.57 -1.12 26.80
N GLY A 266 20.79 -0.34 25.73
CA GLY A 266 22.09 -0.21 25.06
C GLY A 266 22.40 -1.27 24.00
N ARG A 267 21.59 -2.33 23.87
CA ARG A 267 21.75 -3.33 22.80
C ARG A 267 21.50 -2.72 21.41
N SER A 268 22.43 -2.91 20.48
CA SER A 268 22.23 -2.52 19.08
C SER A 268 21.61 -3.66 18.27
N ALA A 269 20.89 -3.32 17.19
CA ALA A 269 20.37 -4.33 16.25
C ALA A 269 21.47 -5.22 15.64
N LYS A 270 22.71 -4.73 15.56
CA LYS A 270 23.86 -5.48 15.07
C LYS A 270 24.25 -6.59 16.05
N ASP A 271 24.26 -6.28 17.34
CA ASP A 271 24.61 -7.25 18.39
C ASP A 271 23.52 -8.33 18.49
N ILE A 272 22.24 -7.90 18.45
CA ILE A 272 21.11 -8.83 18.43
C ILE A 272 21.17 -9.73 17.19
N HIS A 273 21.60 -9.24 16.01
CA HIS A 273 21.77 -10.08 14.83
C HIS A 273 22.90 -11.11 14.98
N ALA A 274 23.98 -10.78 15.69
CA ALA A 274 25.02 -11.74 16.00
C ALA A 274 24.48 -12.85 16.92
N ASP A 275 23.76 -12.48 17.98
CA ASP A 275 23.18 -13.41 18.94
C ASP A 275 22.11 -14.31 18.29
N VAL A 276 21.25 -13.75 17.44
CA VAL A 276 20.27 -14.53 16.67
C VAL A 276 20.97 -15.58 15.80
N ARG A 277 22.08 -15.25 15.15
CA ARG A 277 22.83 -16.21 14.34
C ARG A 277 23.49 -17.30 15.18
N GLN A 278 23.88 -16.99 16.41
CA GLN A 278 24.44 -17.96 17.34
C GLN A 278 23.37 -18.90 17.90
N GLN A 279 22.21 -18.37 18.29
CA GLN A 279 21.15 -19.17 18.90
C GLN A 279 20.30 -19.94 17.89
N PHE A 280 20.15 -19.41 16.67
CA PHE A 280 19.32 -19.99 15.62
C PHE A 280 20.13 -20.24 14.34
N PRO A 281 21.15 -21.12 14.36
CA PRO A 281 22.08 -21.30 13.24
C PRO A 281 21.41 -21.80 11.95
N ASN A 282 20.27 -22.48 12.07
CA ASN A 282 19.52 -23.02 10.93
C ASN A 282 18.55 -22.00 10.30
N ILE A 283 18.35 -20.83 10.92
CA ILE A 283 17.41 -19.82 10.44
C ILE A 283 18.17 -18.78 9.62
N ASN A 284 17.85 -18.71 8.32
CA ASN A 284 18.42 -17.73 7.42
C ASN A 284 17.73 -16.36 7.59
N ILE A 285 18.12 -15.63 8.63
CA ILE A 285 17.66 -14.28 8.94
C ILE A 285 18.71 -13.22 8.60
N THR A 286 18.27 -12.21 7.88
CA THR A 286 19.11 -11.08 7.47
C THR A 286 19.21 -10.02 8.56
N SER A 287 20.30 -9.25 8.56
CA SER A 287 20.47 -8.11 9.46
C SER A 287 19.34 -7.06 9.31
N ALA A 288 18.80 -6.91 8.10
CA ALA A 288 17.68 -6.02 7.81
C ALA A 288 16.38 -6.48 8.49
N GLN A 289 16.11 -7.80 8.52
CA GLN A 289 14.95 -8.35 9.23
C GLN A 289 15.08 -8.14 10.74
N VAL A 290 16.28 -8.34 11.32
CA VAL A 290 16.51 -8.06 12.75
C VAL A 290 16.35 -6.57 13.05
N TYR A 291 16.93 -5.70 12.24
CA TYR A 291 16.80 -4.25 12.40
C TYR A 291 15.33 -3.79 12.34
N TYR A 292 14.56 -4.34 11.40
CA TYR A 292 13.12 -4.08 11.29
C TYR A 292 12.42 -4.40 12.62
N TRP A 293 12.53 -5.63 13.11
CA TRP A 293 11.85 -6.04 14.35
C TRP A 293 12.35 -5.30 15.59
N TRP A 294 13.66 -5.07 15.70
CA TRP A 294 14.24 -4.27 16.78
C TRP A 294 13.64 -2.86 16.82
N ARG A 295 13.47 -2.21 15.66
CA ARG A 295 12.86 -0.88 15.57
C ARG A 295 11.39 -0.90 15.99
N GLU A 296 10.61 -1.88 15.51
CA GLU A 296 9.20 -2.02 15.88
C GLU A 296 9.03 -2.23 17.39
N PHE A 297 9.79 -3.15 17.99
CA PHE A 297 9.70 -3.40 19.45
C PHE A 297 10.22 -2.23 20.30
N LYS A 298 11.21 -1.49 19.81
CA LYS A 298 11.68 -0.29 20.51
C LYS A 298 10.62 0.82 20.52
N GLN A 299 9.81 0.93 19.47
CA GLN A 299 8.65 1.82 19.45
C GLN A 299 7.58 1.35 20.43
N GLU A 300 7.26 0.05 20.46
CA GLU A 300 6.32 -0.53 21.45
C GLU A 300 6.72 -0.17 22.90
N VAL A 301 8.01 -0.31 23.25
CA VAL A 301 8.51 0.03 24.60
C VAL A 301 8.40 1.52 24.90
N PHE A 302 8.70 2.39 23.92
CA PHE A 302 8.61 3.85 24.10
C PHE A 302 7.16 4.32 24.26
N GLU A 303 6.23 3.70 23.54
CA GLU A 303 4.79 4.02 23.59
C GLU A 303 4.10 3.49 24.86
N MET A 304 4.67 2.50 25.53
CA MET A 304 4.16 1.98 26.81
C MET A 304 4.56 2.83 28.03
N ASP A 305 5.53 3.75 27.89
CA ASP A 305 6.06 4.56 28.99
C ASP A 305 5.64 6.06 29.04
N PRO A 306 4.41 6.49 28.61
CA PRO A 306 4.05 7.92 28.64
C PRO A 306 3.50 8.41 30.00
N THR A 307 3.44 7.58 31.05
CA THR A 307 2.63 7.91 32.24
C THR A 307 3.35 8.06 33.59
N THR A 308 4.67 7.94 33.65
CA THR A 308 5.36 7.97 34.96
C THR A 308 6.34 9.14 35.13
N THR A 309 6.01 10.33 34.60
CA THR A 309 6.78 11.54 34.93
C THR A 309 5.92 12.80 34.95
N SER A 310 4.99 12.89 35.91
CA SER A 310 4.57 14.17 36.48
C SER A 310 3.68 13.97 37.71
N ASN A 311 4.13 14.56 38.83
CA ASN A 311 3.42 14.89 40.08
C ASN A 311 3.74 14.01 41.30
N THR A 312 4.98 14.13 41.79
CA THR A 312 5.23 14.16 43.23
C THR A 312 4.61 15.44 43.79
N SER A 313 3.47 15.32 44.45
CA SER A 313 2.98 16.31 45.40
C SER A 313 2.69 15.59 46.71
N THR A 314 3.60 15.83 47.63
CA THR A 314 3.59 15.48 49.03
C THR A 314 2.29 15.96 49.68
N THR A 315 1.48 15.04 50.20
CA THR A 315 0.63 15.35 51.37
C THR A 315 0.35 14.09 52.16
N SER A 316 0.51 14.25 53.46
CA SER A 316 0.63 13.26 54.50
C SER A 316 -0.72 12.69 54.96
N ALA A 317 -0.65 11.43 55.42
CA ALA A 317 -1.41 10.84 56.54
C ALA A 317 -2.94 10.98 56.60
N ALA A 318 -3.63 9.84 56.48
CA ALA A 318 -4.59 9.41 57.50
C ALA A 318 -4.81 7.90 57.41
N THR A 319 -4.46 7.23 58.50
CA THR A 319 -4.72 5.84 58.84
C THR A 319 -6.23 5.56 58.82
N ASN A 320 -6.66 4.46 58.21
CA ASN A 320 -7.81 3.71 58.70
C ASN A 320 -7.70 2.23 58.31
N THR A 321 -7.55 1.43 59.36
CA THR A 321 -7.59 -0.02 59.41
C THR A 321 -9.01 -0.49 59.14
N ALA A 322 -9.21 -1.31 58.11
CA ALA A 322 -10.37 -2.19 57.99
C ALA A 322 -9.91 -3.52 57.40
N ALA A 323 -10.03 -4.56 58.22
CA ALA A 323 -9.75 -5.94 57.88
C ALA A 323 -10.69 -6.41 56.76
N ILE A 324 -10.11 -6.98 55.70
CA ILE A 324 -10.86 -7.75 54.70
C ILE A 324 -10.23 -9.13 54.60
N THR A 325 -11.07 -10.11 54.93
CA THR A 325 -10.85 -11.54 54.96
C THR A 325 -10.46 -12.07 53.57
N THR A 326 -9.29 -12.69 53.48
CA THR A 326 -8.81 -13.39 52.28
C THR A 326 -9.39 -14.81 52.25
N THR A 327 -10.37 -15.06 51.37
CA THR A 327 -10.81 -16.42 51.05
C THR A 327 -9.98 -16.94 49.89
N THR A 328 -9.00 -17.77 50.18
CA THR A 328 -8.15 -18.45 49.19
C THR A 328 -8.90 -19.64 48.61
N THR A 329 -9.44 -19.51 47.40
CA THR A 329 -9.98 -20.64 46.64
C THR A 329 -8.90 -21.17 45.69
N THR A 330 -8.21 -22.21 46.14
CA THR A 330 -7.26 -23.00 45.33
C THR A 330 -8.04 -23.79 44.28
N MET A 331 -7.99 -23.37 43.01
CA MET A 331 -8.44 -24.20 41.90
C MET A 331 -7.27 -25.02 41.36
N THR A 332 -7.32 -26.32 41.60
CA THR A 332 -6.46 -27.35 41.02
C THR A 332 -6.85 -27.56 39.54
N PRO A 333 -5.92 -27.46 38.58
CA PRO A 333 -6.19 -27.90 37.22
C PRO A 333 -6.00 -29.42 37.10
N THR A 334 -7.10 -30.13 36.82
CA THR A 334 -7.08 -31.55 36.46
C THR A 334 -6.56 -31.70 35.03
N LEU A 335 -5.40 -32.32 34.88
CA LEU A 335 -4.79 -32.66 33.60
C LEU A 335 -5.50 -33.89 33.02
N ASN A 336 -6.37 -33.71 32.02
CA ASN A 336 -6.92 -34.82 31.24
C ASN A 336 -5.94 -35.15 30.09
N THR A 337 -5.08 -36.14 30.34
CA THR A 337 -4.22 -36.75 29.32
C THR A 337 -5.00 -37.86 28.62
N SER A 338 -5.59 -37.57 27.46
CA SER A 338 -6.14 -38.58 26.56
C SER A 338 -5.01 -39.12 25.69
N ILE A 339 -4.52 -40.31 26.01
CA ILE A 339 -3.59 -41.08 25.18
C ILE A 339 -4.41 -41.64 24.01
N ILE A 340 -4.23 -41.09 22.81
CA ILE A 340 -4.65 -41.72 21.56
C ILE A 340 -3.47 -42.58 21.09
N THR A 341 -3.57 -43.88 21.32
CA THR A 341 -2.74 -44.89 20.66
C THR A 341 -3.28 -45.12 19.24
N ASP A 342 -2.61 -44.55 18.24
CA ASP A 342 -2.81 -44.96 16.85
C ASP A 342 -2.02 -46.22 16.54
N THR A 343 -2.77 -47.27 16.27
CA THR A 343 -2.31 -48.59 15.84
C THR A 343 -1.86 -48.51 14.38
N ILE A 344 -0.55 -48.63 14.13
CA ILE A 344 0.01 -48.82 12.78
C ILE A 344 -0.25 -50.26 12.35
N SER A 345 -1.21 -50.45 11.43
CA SER A 345 -1.37 -51.68 10.66
C SER A 345 -0.49 -51.62 9.41
N LYS A 346 0.64 -52.33 9.44
CA LYS A 346 1.40 -52.70 8.24
C LYS A 346 0.71 -53.91 7.61
N GLN A 347 0.06 -53.71 6.46
CA GLN A 347 -0.17 -54.78 5.51
C GLN A 347 0.91 -54.72 4.43
N GLY A 348 1.73 -55.76 4.38
CA GLY A 348 2.56 -56.06 3.23
C GLY A 348 1.70 -56.63 2.10
N LYS A 349 2.08 -56.31 0.86
CA LYS A 349 1.83 -57.13 -0.32
C LYS A 349 3.08 -57.04 -1.22
N ASN A 350 3.65 -58.23 -1.43
CA ASN A 350 4.54 -58.73 -2.49
C ASN A 350 5.44 -57.77 -3.26
#